data_AF-A0A1H1I4K1-F1
#
_entry.id   AF-A0A1H1I4K1-F1
#
_cell.length_a   1.000
_cell.length_b   1.000
_cell.length_c   1.000
_cell.angle_alpha   90.00
_cell.angle_beta   90.00
_cell.angle_gamma   90.00
#
_symmetry.space_group_name_H-M   'P 1'
#
loop_
_entity.id
_entity.type
_entity.pdbx_description
1 polymer ?
#
loop_
_entity_poly.entity_id
_entity_poly.type
_entity_poly.pdbx_seq_one_letter_code
_entity_poly.pdbx_strand_id
1 'polypeptide(L)'
;MKKAATTAVILVSLFCATAQAEQQSYRCSATKNTVNHILHIKIDGDKLGAWTYIAATPGGDSSTTCSVASTDGRETDSVGVQSYSTSAGKVTVTKTGDSFVFDFSSLEISQVCGQSSAMAKHITITPGSKRCTNVANAT
;
A
#
# COMPACT_ATOMS: atom_id res chain seq x y z
N MET A 1 43.58 -35.07 51.01
CA MET A 1 42.71 -33.88 50.82
C MET A 1 42.05 -33.99 49.46
N LYS A 2 40.75 -34.28 49.39
CA LYS A 2 40.01 -34.47 48.12
C LYS A 2 39.32 -33.14 47.77
N LYS A 3 39.70 -32.51 46.65
CA LYS A 3 38.98 -31.35 46.11
C LYS A 3 37.99 -31.85 45.06
N ALA A 4 36.70 -31.75 45.37
CA ALA A 4 35.62 -31.96 44.42
C ALA A 4 35.51 -30.73 43.51
N ALA A 5 35.55 -30.94 42.19
CA ALA A 5 35.27 -29.93 41.20
C ALA A 5 33.84 -30.15 40.70
N THR A 6 32.92 -29.28 41.12
CA THR A 6 31.51 -29.31 40.71
C THR A 6 31.39 -28.71 39.31
N THR A 7 31.02 -29.52 38.33
CA THR A 7 30.78 -29.12 36.94
C THR A 7 29.46 -28.33 36.85
N ALA A 8 29.53 -27.07 36.42
CA ALA A 8 28.35 -26.27 36.13
C ALA A 8 27.80 -26.62 34.73
N VAL A 9 26.57 -27.10 34.66
CA VAL A 9 25.85 -27.36 33.40
C VAL A 9 25.15 -26.06 32.99
N ILE A 10 25.62 -25.43 31.91
CA ILE A 10 24.98 -24.26 31.31
C ILE A 10 23.88 -24.76 30.37
N LEU A 11 22.61 -24.59 30.75
CA LEU A 11 21.48 -24.75 29.85
C LEU A 11 21.50 -23.61 28.82
N VAL A 12 21.83 -23.93 27.58
CA VAL A 12 21.65 -23.04 26.44
C VAL A 12 20.18 -23.12 26.01
N SER A 13 19.37 -22.17 26.47
CA SER A 13 18.00 -21.97 26.00
C SER A 13 18.05 -21.44 24.56
N LEU A 14 17.81 -22.29 23.57
CA LEU A 14 17.55 -21.85 22.19
C LEU A 14 16.19 -21.13 22.15
N PHE A 15 16.23 -19.80 22.28
CA PHE A 15 15.11 -18.97 21.86
C PHE A 15 15.04 -19.03 20.33
N CYS A 16 14.12 -19.84 19.80
CA CYS A 16 13.68 -19.71 18.42
C CYS A 16 13.02 -18.34 18.27
N ALA A 17 13.78 -17.33 17.83
CA ALA A 17 13.22 -16.09 17.35
C ALA A 17 12.41 -16.42 16.09
N THR A 18 11.09 -16.48 16.22
CA THR A 18 10.20 -16.43 15.07
C THR A 18 10.44 -15.09 14.39
N ALA A 19 11.16 -15.09 13.27
CA ALA A 19 11.30 -13.93 12.41
C ALA A 19 9.91 -13.62 11.83
N GLN A 20 9.13 -12.85 12.58
CA GLN A 20 7.87 -12.30 12.11
C GLN A 20 8.25 -11.24 11.08
N ALA A 21 8.02 -11.52 9.80
CA ALA A 21 8.28 -10.54 8.74
C ALA A 21 7.48 -9.27 9.07
N GLU A 22 8.20 -8.18 9.37
CA GLU A 22 7.58 -6.93 9.77
C GLU A 22 6.88 -6.32 8.56
N GLN A 23 5.58 -6.02 8.68
CA GLN A 23 4.83 -5.42 7.60
C GLN A 23 5.39 -4.03 7.27
N GLN A 24 5.93 -3.87 6.06
CA GLN A 24 6.64 -2.65 5.67
C GLN A 24 5.68 -1.63 5.07
N SER A 25 5.77 -0.37 5.50
CA SER A 25 4.92 0.71 4.99
C SER A 25 5.68 1.64 4.06
N TYR A 26 5.08 1.96 2.92
CA TYR A 26 5.64 2.88 1.92
C TYR A 26 4.63 3.93 1.52
N ARG A 27 5.15 5.10 1.14
CA ARG A 27 4.35 6.23 0.68
C ARG A 27 5.04 6.91 -0.50
N CYS A 28 4.24 7.25 -1.51
CA CYS A 28 4.66 8.15 -2.57
C CYS A 28 3.63 9.27 -2.79
N SER A 29 4.05 10.33 -3.46
CA SER A 29 3.16 11.38 -3.97
C SER A 29 3.53 11.86 -5.37
N ALA A 30 2.57 12.46 -6.07
CA ALA A 30 2.78 13.11 -7.35
C ALA A 30 1.71 14.18 -7.60
N THR A 31 2.10 15.29 -8.20
CA THR A 31 1.15 16.35 -8.61
C THR A 31 0.93 16.28 -10.12
N LYS A 32 -0.33 16.24 -10.55
CA LYS A 32 -0.70 16.28 -11.96
C LYS A 32 -1.94 17.16 -12.16
N ASN A 33 -1.85 18.12 -13.09
CA ASN A 33 -2.95 19.04 -13.39
C ASN A 33 -3.57 19.67 -12.13
N THR A 34 -2.71 20.23 -11.27
CA THR A 34 -3.03 20.81 -9.94
C THR A 34 -3.55 19.85 -8.86
N VAL A 35 -3.86 18.60 -9.20
CA VAL A 35 -4.25 17.58 -8.23
C VAL A 35 -3.01 16.93 -7.62
N ASN A 36 -2.98 16.83 -6.29
CA ASN A 36 -1.98 16.07 -5.55
C ASN A 36 -2.49 14.65 -5.28
N HIS A 37 -1.75 13.66 -5.75
CA HIS A 37 -2.02 12.24 -5.59
C HIS A 37 -1.07 11.67 -4.54
N ILE A 38 -1.60 10.95 -3.57
CA ILE A 38 -0.83 10.33 -2.49
C ILE A 38 -1.26 8.86 -2.41
N LEU A 39 -0.27 7.96 -2.39
CA LEU A 39 -0.51 6.53 -2.24
C LEU A 39 0.30 6.00 -1.08
N HIS A 40 -0.37 5.27 -0.19
CA HIS A 40 0.23 4.55 0.93
C HIS A 40 -0.02 3.08 0.72
N ILE A 41 1.00 2.26 0.93
CA ILE A 41 0.91 0.81 0.85
C ILE A 41 1.56 0.18 2.07
N LYS A 42 1.07 -1.00 2.43
CA LYS A 42 1.69 -1.91 3.39
C LYS A 42 1.96 -3.23 2.69
N ILE A 43 3.21 -3.66 2.73
CA ILE A 43 3.67 -4.90 2.09
C ILE A 43 3.98 -5.92 3.18
N ASP A 44 3.52 -7.15 2.97
CA ASP A 44 3.90 -8.33 3.77
C ASP A 44 4.63 -9.32 2.85
N GLY A 45 5.96 -9.39 3.01
CA GLY A 45 6.84 -10.09 2.07
C GLY A 45 6.74 -9.53 0.66
N ASP A 46 6.18 -10.32 -0.26
CA ASP A 46 6.00 -9.94 -1.67
C ASP A 46 4.59 -9.48 -2.02
N LYS A 47 3.66 -9.54 -1.06
CA LYS A 47 2.23 -9.24 -1.27
C LYS A 47 1.86 -7.88 -0.73
N LEU A 48 0.98 -7.20 -1.44
CA LEU A 48 0.35 -5.99 -0.92
C LEU A 48 -0.69 -6.40 0.13
N GLY A 49 -0.50 -5.99 1.38
CA GLY A 49 -1.44 -6.30 2.47
C GLY A 49 -2.52 -5.25 2.64
N ALA A 50 -2.18 -3.97 2.53
CA ALA A 50 -3.15 -2.88 2.62
C ALA A 50 -2.70 -1.67 1.81
N TRP A 51 -3.64 -0.82 1.42
CA TRP A 51 -3.33 0.41 0.70
C TRP A 51 -4.39 1.49 0.93
N THR A 52 -4.00 2.73 0.70
CA THR A 52 -4.88 3.90 0.72
C THR A 52 -4.40 4.90 -0.32
N TYR A 53 -5.33 5.36 -1.15
CA TYR A 53 -5.10 6.38 -2.16
C TYR A 53 -5.89 7.64 -1.80
N ILE A 54 -5.26 8.80 -1.98
CA ILE A 54 -5.86 10.12 -1.76
C ILE A 54 -5.57 11.01 -2.97
N ALA A 55 -6.60 11.69 -3.48
CA ALA A 55 -6.46 12.81 -4.40
C ALA A 55 -6.91 14.09 -3.71
N ALA A 56 -6.15 15.18 -3.88
CA ALA A 56 -6.47 16.48 -3.31
C ALA A 56 -6.32 17.58 -4.36
N THR A 57 -7.40 18.28 -4.63
CA THR A 57 -7.42 19.47 -5.50
C THR A 57 -7.48 20.72 -4.62
N PRO A 58 -6.49 21.62 -4.66
CA PRO A 58 -6.55 22.89 -3.96
C PRO A 58 -7.63 23.79 -4.58
N GLY A 59 -8.41 24.49 -3.75
CA GLY A 59 -9.47 25.41 -4.15
C GLY A 59 -9.58 26.57 -3.16
N GLY A 60 -8.88 27.68 -3.45
CA GLY A 60 -8.83 28.85 -2.57
C GLY A 60 -8.32 28.49 -1.17
N ASP A 61 -9.08 28.85 -0.14
CA ASP A 61 -8.79 28.54 1.27
C ASP A 61 -9.13 27.09 1.67
N SER A 62 -9.63 26.28 0.73
CA SER A 62 -10.08 24.92 0.96
C SER A 62 -9.41 23.93 0.01
N SER A 63 -9.53 22.63 0.28
CA SER A 63 -9.11 21.58 -0.65
C SER A 63 -10.21 20.54 -0.78
N THR A 64 -10.51 20.14 -2.01
CA THR A 64 -11.39 19.02 -2.29
C THR A 64 -10.55 17.75 -2.24
N THR A 65 -10.81 16.89 -1.26
CA THR A 65 -10.11 15.62 -1.10
C THR A 65 -11.04 14.45 -1.37
N CYS A 66 -10.49 13.39 -1.95
CA CYS A 66 -11.17 12.11 -2.02
C CYS A 66 -10.20 10.96 -1.77
N SER A 67 -10.73 9.86 -1.25
CA SER A 67 -9.92 8.72 -0.81
C SER A 67 -10.62 7.40 -1.02
N VAL A 68 -9.84 6.37 -1.29
CA VAL A 68 -10.28 4.96 -1.36
C VAL A 68 -9.22 4.08 -0.71
N ALA A 69 -9.64 3.00 -0.04
CA ALA A 69 -8.73 2.10 0.68
C ALA A 69 -9.05 0.62 0.46
N SER A 70 -8.06 -0.23 0.70
CA SER A 70 -8.20 -1.69 0.60
C SER A 70 -9.13 -2.29 1.66
N THR A 71 -9.36 -1.58 2.77
CA THR A 71 -10.23 -2.02 3.87
C THR A 71 -11.69 -2.14 3.46
N ASP A 72 -12.06 -1.58 2.30
CA ASP A 72 -13.44 -1.51 1.84
C ASP A 72 -13.93 -2.80 1.16
N GLY A 73 -13.09 -3.85 1.07
CA GLY A 73 -13.56 -5.16 0.63
C GLY A 73 -12.51 -6.27 0.53
N ARG A 74 -12.98 -7.43 0.04
CA ARG A 74 -12.22 -8.69 0.05
C ARG A 74 -11.20 -8.73 -1.10
N GLU A 75 -10.00 -9.18 -0.77
CA GLU A 75 -8.93 -9.42 -1.73
C GLU A 75 -9.12 -10.77 -2.45
N THR A 76 -8.93 -10.78 -3.77
CA THR A 76 -8.66 -12.00 -4.54
C THR A 76 -7.26 -11.91 -5.13
N ASP A 77 -6.49 -12.98 -4.97
CA ASP A 77 -5.06 -13.03 -5.30
C ASP A 77 -4.78 -14.05 -6.41
N SER A 78 -3.90 -13.68 -7.33
CA SER A 78 -3.28 -14.51 -8.34
C SER A 78 -1.82 -14.07 -8.49
N VAL A 79 -0.94 -14.92 -9.03
CA VAL A 79 0.51 -14.62 -9.07
C VAL A 79 0.77 -13.25 -9.73
N GLY A 80 1.23 -12.29 -8.93
CA GLY A 80 1.56 -10.93 -9.36
C GLY A 80 0.37 -9.99 -9.57
N VAL A 81 -0.88 -10.43 -9.35
CA VAL A 81 -2.08 -9.59 -9.50
C VAL A 81 -3.02 -9.80 -8.32
N GLN A 82 -3.29 -8.72 -7.60
CA GLN A 82 -4.26 -8.66 -6.51
C GLN A 82 -5.44 -7.78 -6.93
N SER A 83 -6.64 -8.12 -6.46
CA SER A 83 -7.86 -7.39 -6.77
C SER A 83 -8.62 -7.10 -5.48
N TYR A 84 -9.06 -5.86 -5.33
CA TYR A 84 -9.77 -5.37 -4.14
C TYR A 84 -11.15 -4.87 -4.57
N SER A 85 -12.19 -5.36 -3.90
CA SER A 85 -13.53 -4.77 -4.04
C SER A 85 -13.64 -3.58 -3.09
N THR A 86 -14.29 -2.50 -3.52
CA THR A 86 -14.62 -1.34 -2.70
C THR A 86 -16.09 -0.99 -2.92
N SER A 87 -16.64 -0.09 -2.10
CA SER A 87 -18.00 0.43 -2.31
C SER A 87 -18.19 1.14 -3.66
N ALA A 88 -17.11 1.62 -4.27
CA ALA A 88 -17.11 2.33 -5.54
C ALA A 88 -16.76 1.44 -6.74
N GLY A 89 -16.42 0.16 -6.55
CA GLY A 89 -16.09 -0.76 -7.64
C GLY A 89 -14.84 -1.58 -7.35
N LYS A 90 -14.11 -1.97 -8.39
CA LYS A 90 -12.94 -2.85 -8.27
C LYS A 90 -11.64 -2.08 -8.51
N VAL A 91 -10.63 -2.35 -7.68
CA VAL A 91 -9.25 -1.94 -7.90
C VAL A 91 -8.40 -3.15 -8.21
N THR A 92 -7.63 -3.09 -9.30
CA THR A 92 -6.66 -4.14 -9.63
C THR A 92 -5.26 -3.61 -9.36
N VAL A 93 -4.44 -4.39 -8.68
CA VAL A 93 -3.05 -4.08 -8.40
C VAL A 93 -2.17 -5.14 -9.03
N THR A 94 -1.26 -4.71 -9.90
CA THR A 94 -0.31 -5.59 -10.57
C THR A 94 1.10 -5.31 -10.08
N LYS A 95 1.80 -6.34 -9.62
CA LYS A 95 3.23 -6.28 -9.29
C LYS A 95 4.05 -6.39 -10.57
N THR A 96 4.89 -5.40 -10.84
CA THR A 96 5.80 -5.36 -12.01
C THR A 96 7.21 -5.07 -11.52
N GLY A 97 8.04 -6.12 -11.46
CA GLY A 97 9.32 -6.05 -10.75
C GLY A 97 9.09 -5.69 -9.27
N ASP A 98 9.76 -4.64 -8.80
CA ASP A 98 9.60 -4.14 -7.43
C ASP A 98 8.41 -3.17 -7.26
N SER A 99 7.71 -2.81 -8.35
CA SER A 99 6.67 -1.79 -8.31
C SER A 99 5.27 -2.39 -8.25
N PHE A 100 4.34 -1.63 -7.68
CA PHE A 100 2.91 -1.94 -7.66
C PHE A 100 2.17 -0.91 -8.51
N VAL A 101 1.47 -1.39 -9.53
CA VAL A 101 0.67 -0.60 -10.46
C VAL A 101 -0.79 -0.73 -10.03
N PHE A 102 -1.39 0.38 -9.62
CA PHE A 102 -2.79 0.47 -9.23
C PHE A 102 -3.61 0.90 -10.44
N ASP A 103 -4.67 0.15 -10.71
CA ASP A 103 -5.69 0.45 -11.70
C ASP A 103 -7.03 0.73 -11.01
N PHE A 104 -7.47 1.98 -11.12
CA PHE A 104 -8.71 2.51 -10.59
C PHE A 104 -9.78 2.69 -11.68
N SER A 105 -9.55 2.21 -12.90
CA SER A 105 -10.44 2.40 -14.06
C SER A 105 -11.85 1.83 -13.86
N SER A 106 -12.00 0.86 -12.97
CA SER A 106 -13.29 0.21 -12.66
C SER A 106 -13.97 0.81 -11.41
N LEU A 107 -13.51 1.97 -10.94
CA LEU A 107 -14.18 2.72 -9.88
C LEU A 107 -15.15 3.75 -10.44
N GLU A 108 -16.33 3.82 -9.84
CA GLU A 108 -17.27 4.91 -9.99
C GLU A 108 -16.72 6.13 -9.25
N ILE A 109 -16.07 7.04 -9.98
CA ILE A 109 -15.44 8.23 -9.41
C ILE A 109 -16.45 9.08 -8.62
N SER A 110 -17.72 9.08 -9.02
CA SER A 110 -18.76 9.80 -8.31
C SER A 110 -19.01 9.31 -6.88
N GLN A 111 -18.76 8.01 -6.62
CA GLN A 111 -18.87 7.41 -5.29
C GLN A 111 -17.65 7.73 -4.41
N VAL A 112 -16.50 8.04 -5.01
CA VAL A 112 -15.24 8.32 -4.29
C VAL A 112 -15.01 9.83 -4.11
N CYS A 113 -15.22 10.59 -5.17
CA CYS A 113 -14.87 12.00 -5.29
C CYS A 113 -16.08 12.91 -5.55
N GLY A 114 -17.31 12.39 -5.49
CA GLY A 114 -18.53 13.19 -5.68
C GLY A 114 -18.63 13.75 -7.10
N GLN A 115 -18.63 15.08 -7.25
CA GLN A 115 -18.64 15.73 -8.57
C GLN A 115 -17.21 15.98 -9.12
N SER A 116 -16.16 15.58 -8.38
CA SER A 116 -14.77 15.83 -8.73
C SER A 116 -14.16 14.70 -9.57
N SER A 117 -13.49 15.05 -10.67
CA SER A 117 -12.73 14.12 -11.52
C SER A 117 -11.23 14.02 -11.14
N ALA A 118 -10.89 14.41 -9.91
CA ALA A 118 -9.49 14.49 -9.43
C ALA A 118 -8.78 13.12 -9.31
N MET A 119 -9.51 12.01 -9.44
CA MET A 119 -8.93 10.69 -9.26
C MET A 119 -8.02 10.28 -10.43
N ALA A 120 -6.89 9.65 -10.10
CA ALA A 120 -6.07 8.97 -11.07
C ALA A 120 -6.77 7.68 -11.50
N LYS A 121 -6.72 7.37 -12.80
CA LYS A 121 -7.07 6.07 -13.37
C LYS A 121 -5.96 5.04 -13.09
N HIS A 122 -4.71 5.48 -13.15
CA HIS A 122 -3.53 4.66 -12.87
C HIS A 122 -2.52 5.41 -12.02
N ILE A 123 -1.84 4.70 -11.13
CA ILE A 123 -0.70 5.22 -10.37
C ILE A 123 0.25 4.08 -10.03
N THR A 124 1.55 4.34 -10.03
CA THR A 124 2.58 3.37 -9.68
C THR A 124 3.37 3.84 -8.47
N ILE A 125 3.64 2.91 -7.57
CA ILE A 125 4.54 3.07 -6.44
C ILE A 125 5.66 2.03 -6.52
N THR A 126 6.89 2.51 -6.34
CA THR A 126 8.07 1.68 -6.11
C THR A 126 8.48 1.86 -4.65
N PRO A 127 8.50 0.80 -3.84
CA PRO A 127 9.01 0.85 -2.47
C PRO A 127 10.35 1.57 -2.38
N GLY A 128 10.49 2.47 -1.41
CA GLY A 128 11.64 3.36 -1.25
C GLY A 128 11.59 4.67 -2.06
N SER A 129 10.75 4.78 -3.10
CA SER A 129 10.54 6.04 -3.82
C SER A 129 9.51 6.92 -3.11
N LYS A 130 9.86 8.20 -2.91
CA LYS A 130 8.91 9.22 -2.43
C LYS A 130 7.99 9.75 -3.54
N ARG A 131 8.31 9.51 -4.82
CA ARG A 131 7.56 10.03 -5.97
C ARG A 131 6.79 8.91 -6.66
N CYS A 132 5.49 9.08 -6.84
CA CYS A 132 4.68 8.15 -7.64
C CYS A 132 4.93 8.40 -9.14
N THR A 133 4.82 7.34 -9.93
CA THR A 133 4.98 7.38 -11.39
C THR A 133 3.71 6.92 -12.09
N ASN A 134 3.65 7.06 -13.42
CA ASN A 134 2.52 6.64 -14.26
C ASN A 134 1.14 7.16 -13.79
N VAL A 135 1.10 8.36 -13.21
CA VAL A 135 -0.17 8.99 -12.83
C VAL A 135 -0.92 9.37 -14.10
N ALA A 136 -2.00 8.67 -14.40
CA ALA A 136 -2.93 9.01 -15.47
C ALA A 136 -4.25 9.46 -14.82
N ASN A 137 -4.80 10.62 -15.20
CA ASN A 137 -6.08 11.06 -14.66
C ASN A 137 -7.21 10.27 -15.33
N ALA A 138 -8.30 10.03 -14.61
CA ALA A 138 -9.54 9.63 -15.24
C ALA A 138 -9.96 10.74 -16.22
N THR A 139 -10.16 10.37 -17.48
CA THR A 139 -10.58 11.27 -18.56
C THR A 139 -12.08 11.20 -18.70
#